data_AF-A0A7C5SS25-F1
#
_entry.id   AF-A0A7C5SS25-F1
#
_cell.length_a   1.000
_cell.length_b   1.000
_cell.length_c   1.000
_cell.angle_alpha   90.00
_cell.angle_beta   90.00
_cell.angle_gamma   90.00
#
_symmetry.space_group_name_H-M   'P 1'
#
loop_
_entity.id
_entity.type
_entity.pdbx_description
1 polymer ?
#
loop_
_entity_poly.entity_id
_entity_poly.type
_entity_poly.pdbx_seq_one_letter_code
_entity_poly.pdbx_strand_id
1 'polypeptide(L)' 'VGRKSEDSLFDEAIATFEDDGGAYDHRDADGFIKLNALRLRMQASRR' A
#
# COMPACT_ATOMS: atom_id res chain seq x y z
N VAL A 1 -9.21 -14.53 20.25
CA VAL A 1 -8.76 -15.46 19.20
C VAL A 1 -7.80 -14.71 18.29
N GLY A 2 -6.65 -15.28 17.95
CA GLY A 2 -5.62 -14.66 17.10
C GLY A 2 -5.06 -15.66 16.08
N ARG A 3 -4.21 -15.20 15.16
CA ARG A 3 -3.55 -16.03 14.14
C ARG A 3 -2.03 -15.91 14.29
N LYS A 4 -1.32 -17.04 14.13
CA LYS A 4 0.13 -17.12 14.08
C LYS A 4 0.53 -18.13 13.00
N SER A 5 1.63 -17.84 12.31
CA SER A 5 2.30 -18.73 11.37
C SER A 5 3.80 -18.63 11.62
N GLU A 6 4.54 -19.72 11.45
CA GLU A 6 6.01 -19.67 11.41
C GLU A 6 6.49 -18.98 10.12
N ASP A 7 5.75 -19.16 9.02
CA ASP A 7 6.00 -18.53 7.72
C ASP A 7 5.05 -17.33 7.49
N SER A 8 5.02 -16.38 8.43
CA SER A 8 4.17 -15.19 8.30
C SER A 8 4.76 -14.18 7.32
N LEU A 9 3.94 -13.69 6.39
CA LEU A 9 4.26 -12.51 5.55
C LEU A 9 3.81 -11.19 6.17
N PHE A 10 3.17 -11.23 7.33
CA PHE A 10 2.83 -10.03 8.08
C PHE A 10 4.08 -9.46 8.74
N ASP A 11 4.31 -8.16 8.54
CA ASP A 11 5.36 -7.37 9.17
C ASP A 11 4.73 -6.21 9.94
N GLU A 12 4.91 -6.20 11.26
CA GLU A 12 4.34 -5.17 12.14
C GLU A 12 4.97 -3.80 11.91
N ALA A 13 6.25 -3.74 11.53
CA ALA A 13 6.94 -2.48 11.26
C ALA A 13 6.37 -1.77 10.02
N ILE A 14 5.86 -2.53 9.05
CA ILE A 14 5.22 -1.98 7.84
C ILE A 14 3.75 -1.63 8.10
N ALA A 15 3.08 -2.38 8.97
CA ALA A 15 1.63 -2.25 9.20
C ALA A 15 1.25 -1.28 10.33
N THR A 16 2.22 -0.80 11.11
CA THR A 16 1.99 0.10 12.24
C THR A 16 1.69 1.53 11.80
N PHE A 17 1.03 2.29 12.69
CA PHE A 17 0.81 3.74 12.55
C PHE A 17 1.79 4.56 13.40
N GLU A 18 2.67 3.91 14.15
CA GLU A 18 3.71 4.55 14.95
C GLU A 18 4.90 4.98 14.07
N ASP A 19 5.86 5.71 14.64
CA ASP A 19 7.10 6.09 13.95
C ASP A 19 7.90 4.83 13.60
N ASP A 20 7.69 4.33 12.38
CA ASP A 20 8.28 3.12 11.83
C ASP A 20 9.76 3.30 11.43
N GLY A 21 10.36 4.44 11.79
CA GLY A 21 11.75 4.78 11.44
C GLY A 21 11.96 5.00 9.94
N GLY A 22 10.89 5.24 9.18
CA GLY A 22 10.92 5.41 7.73
C GLY A 22 10.79 4.11 6.95
N ALA A 23 10.22 3.06 7.53
CA ALA A 23 9.95 1.80 6.83
C ALA A 23 8.91 1.98 5.69
N TYR A 24 8.02 2.96 5.80
CA TYR A 24 7.01 3.30 4.80
C TYR A 24 6.90 4.81 4.55
N ASP A 25 7.22 5.28 3.33
CA ASP A 25 6.94 6.67 2.92
C ASP A 25 5.52 6.78 2.34
N HIS A 26 4.60 7.35 3.13
CA HIS A 26 3.22 7.60 2.71
C HIS A 26 3.09 8.40 1.40
N ARG A 27 4.09 9.22 1.03
CA ARG A 27 4.05 10.03 -0.20
C ARG A 27 4.12 9.16 -1.46
N ASP A 28 4.72 7.98 -1.37
CA ASP A 28 4.82 7.04 -2.50
C ASP A 28 3.44 6.49 -2.90
N ALA A 29 2.49 6.47 -1.98
CA ALA A 29 1.12 6.01 -2.23
C ALA A 29 0.41 6.83 -3.31
N ASP A 30 0.66 8.14 -3.38
CA ASP A 30 0.03 9.02 -4.38
C ASP A 30 0.41 8.63 -5.81
N GLY A 31 1.70 8.38 -6.05
CA GLY A 31 2.21 7.91 -7.34
C GLY A 31 1.65 6.53 -7.70
N PHE A 32 1.66 5.61 -6.73
CA PHE A 32 1.12 4.25 -6.91
C PHE A 32 -0.36 4.25 -7.30
N ILE A 33 -1.18 5.03 -6.59
CA ILE A 33 -2.62 5.13 -6.86
C ILE A 33 -2.85 5.72 -8.25
N LYS A 34 -2.15 6.81 -8.61
CA LYS A 34 -2.28 7.46 -9.93
C LYS A 34 -1.90 6.52 -11.07
N LEU A 35 -0.82 5.77 -10.93
CA LEU A 35 -0.35 4.83 -11.95
C LEU A 35 -1.34 3.68 -12.15
N ASN A 36 -1.83 3.08 -11.06
CA ASN A 36 -2.79 1.98 -11.14
C ASN A 36 -4.16 2.44 -11.70
N ALA A 37 -4.56 3.68 -11.39
CA ALA A 37 -5.79 4.28 -11.90
C ALA A 37 -5.70 4.73 -13.36
N LEU A 38 -4.49 4.88 -13.94
CA LEU A 38 -4.28 5.46 -15.26
C LEU A 38 -5.14 4.78 -16.34
N ARG A 39 -5.17 3.45 -16.38
CA ARG A 39 -5.94 2.69 -17.38
C ARG A 39 -7.44 2.98 -17.31
N LEU A 40 -7.97 3.14 -16.09
CA LEU A 40 -9.39 3.40 -15.85
C LEU A 40 -9.74 4.82 -16.27
N ARG A 41 -8.88 5.80 -15.95
CA ARG A 41 -9.03 7.20 -16.37
C ARG A 41 -9.02 7.32 -17.89
N MET A 42 -8.08 6.67 -18.57
CA MET A 42 -8.02 6.66 -20.04
C MET A 42 -9.27 6.04 -20.67
N GLN A 43 -9.83 4.98 -20.07
CA GLN A 43 -11.07 4.38 -20.56
C GLN A 43 -12.27 5.31 -20.34
N ALA A 44 -12.34 5.98 -19.20
CA ALA A 44 -13.40 6.95 -18.91
C ALA A 44 -13.34 8.16 -19.85
N SER A 45 -12.15 8.68 -20.18
CA SER A 45 -11.98 9.80 -21.11
C SER A 45 -12.29 9.48 -22.57
N ARG A 46 -12.41 8.20 -22.94
CA ARG A 46 -12.81 7.76 -24.29
C ARG A 46 -14.33 7.60 -24.46
N ARG A 47 -15.09 7.77 -23.38
CA ARG A 47 -16.56 7.81 -23.39
C ARG A 47 -17.02 9.25 -23.51
#